data_AF-C7Z676-F1
#
_entry.id   AF-C7Z676-F1
#
_cell.length_a   1.000
_cell.length_b   1.000
_cell.length_c   1.000
_cell.angle_alpha   90.00
_cell.angle_beta   90.00
_cell.angle_gamma   90.00
#
_symmetry.space_group_name_H-M   'P 1'
#
loop_
_entity.id
_entity.type
_entity.pdbx_description
1 polymer ?
#
loop_
_entity_poly.entity_id
_entity_poly.type
_entity_poly.pdbx_seq_one_letter_code
_entity_poly.pdbx_strand_id
1 'polypeptide(L)'
;MALPDGLSLGRNTQIFKAISIEIVNITTMDAESPRIPHTPLTFPLLPTEIRVQIITEAAQHSPRGHLAAVSEEWQLFIEEKTFESLVVDDIDQLKFLDNCRDYHSPSVWTFSCFLTALFGHLGRWTKGDLTLEINAYSPSDSRHFFKSYYVGDPAEDEAFGDPRTFDDERHGFSPDGQQVPLARDTREVYDMMGLSMLSLHQVRVIKRLLIRRQCRRQFTTDFLFRLLASLPALKHIHYEPWRMIDEEFQDGQWYPAFGILISGHLPRNLKTLILFEDFNELFFPDVPASTRIPNAQTSRALLHASLNLEHLSASFMVDAQDFFDASQTCCQDAKWENLEFLALTSRLVDPADKDLELTNLLYSAGIFTLRAPRLRTMILWYGNKNQAYAFIYKRDDTSITWHGTRDFDMNQQRITQI
;
A
#
# COMPACT_ATOMS: atom_id res chain seq x y z
N MET A 1 -47.39 -6.63 12.92
CA MET A 1 -47.06 -7.89 13.63
C MET A 1 -46.90 -8.96 12.56
N ALA A 2 -45.84 -9.77 12.67
CA ALA A 2 -45.35 -10.81 11.73
C ALA A 2 -44.40 -10.36 10.59
N LEU A 3 -43.10 -10.59 10.83
CA LEU A 3 -42.13 -11.18 9.87
C LEU A 3 -42.50 -12.67 9.62
N PRO A 4 -41.92 -13.48 8.70
CA PRO A 4 -40.58 -13.37 8.07
C PRO A 4 -40.38 -13.94 6.62
N ASP A 5 -39.11 -13.93 6.19
CA ASP A 5 -38.39 -14.88 5.30
C ASP A 5 -38.25 -14.65 3.77
N GLY A 6 -37.01 -14.35 3.38
CA GLY A 6 -36.19 -15.28 2.58
C GLY A 6 -36.03 -14.98 1.08
N LEU A 7 -34.80 -14.66 0.65
CA LEU A 7 -34.31 -15.01 -0.69
C LEU A 7 -32.78 -15.18 -0.68
N SER A 8 -32.37 -16.44 -0.85
CA SER A 8 -31.02 -16.88 -1.24
C SER A 8 -30.90 -16.87 -2.77
N LEU A 9 -29.71 -16.61 -3.32
CA LEU A 9 -29.12 -17.05 -4.63
C LEU A 9 -28.05 -16.00 -5.01
N GLY A 10 -26.92 -16.26 -5.67
CA GLY A 10 -26.38 -17.43 -6.35
C GLY A 10 -24.92 -17.14 -6.79
N ARG A 11 -24.22 -18.17 -7.28
CA ARG A 11 -22.76 -18.24 -7.50
C ARG A 11 -22.26 -17.54 -8.79
N ASN A 12 -20.96 -17.20 -8.77
CA ASN A 12 -20.00 -17.05 -9.90
C ASN A 12 -20.20 -15.80 -10.79
N THR A 13 -19.18 -14.97 -11.07
CA THR A 13 -17.98 -15.29 -11.87
C THR A 13 -16.85 -14.25 -11.61
N GLN A 14 -15.59 -14.67 -11.74
CA GLN A 14 -14.37 -13.88 -11.59
C GLN A 14 -14.06 -13.02 -12.83
N ILE A 15 -13.34 -11.90 -12.66
CA ILE A 15 -11.98 -11.62 -13.19
C ILE A 15 -11.57 -10.18 -12.80
N PHE A 16 -10.38 -10.04 -12.21
CA PHE A 16 -9.74 -8.77 -11.78
C PHE A 16 -8.93 -8.11 -12.90
N LYS A 17 -8.80 -6.77 -12.87
CA LYS A 17 -7.52 -6.04 -13.03
C LYS A 17 -7.66 -4.57 -12.58
N ALA A 18 -6.55 -4.00 -12.12
CA ALA A 18 -6.41 -2.77 -11.35
C ALA A 18 -6.83 -1.46 -12.06
N ILE A 19 -7.04 -0.43 -11.22
CA ILE A 19 -7.71 0.86 -11.45
C ILE A 19 -6.69 1.98 -11.76
N SER A 20 -6.80 2.61 -12.94
CA SER A 20 -6.66 4.05 -13.27
C SER A 20 -6.76 4.21 -14.80
N ILE A 21 -7.61 5.10 -15.33
CA ILE A 21 -7.85 5.26 -16.79
C ILE A 21 -8.01 6.74 -17.19
N GLU A 22 -7.28 7.16 -18.25
CA GLU A 22 -7.40 8.44 -18.97
C GLU A 22 -7.57 8.24 -20.51
N ILE A 23 -8.50 9.04 -21.09
CA ILE A 23 -8.75 9.63 -22.44
C ILE A 23 -8.76 8.90 -23.83
N VAL A 24 -9.72 9.37 -24.66
CA VAL A 24 -9.81 9.60 -26.15
C VAL A 24 -10.31 8.49 -27.11
N ASN A 25 -11.56 8.69 -27.55
CA ASN A 25 -12.12 8.88 -28.92
C ASN A 25 -11.55 8.13 -30.15
N ILE A 26 -12.43 7.52 -30.97
CA ILE A 26 -12.45 7.53 -32.46
C ILE A 26 -13.81 6.97 -32.99
N THR A 27 -14.38 7.74 -33.94
CA THR A 27 -15.48 7.59 -34.94
C THR A 27 -15.54 6.25 -35.70
N THR A 28 -16.57 5.74 -36.40
CA THR A 28 -17.93 6.10 -36.92
C THR A 28 -18.46 4.84 -37.64
N MET A 29 -19.78 4.65 -37.77
CA MET A 29 -20.52 4.39 -39.05
C MET A 29 -21.89 3.69 -38.86
N ASP A 30 -22.94 4.46 -39.12
CA ASP A 30 -24.14 4.25 -39.97
C ASP A 30 -24.72 2.85 -40.19
N ALA A 31 -26.03 2.68 -39.92
CA ALA A 31 -27.07 2.75 -40.97
C ALA A 31 -28.49 2.37 -40.47
N GLU A 32 -29.41 3.32 -40.65
CA GLU A 32 -30.87 3.31 -40.93
C GLU A 32 -31.81 2.12 -40.57
N SER A 33 -32.75 2.41 -39.63
CA SER A 33 -34.24 2.51 -39.76
C SER A 33 -35.09 1.48 -40.56
N PRO A 34 -36.43 1.31 -40.33
CA PRO A 34 -37.38 1.98 -39.43
C PRO A 34 -38.41 1.05 -38.71
N ARG A 35 -39.38 1.69 -38.03
CA ARG A 35 -40.24 1.27 -36.90
C ARG A 35 -41.60 0.65 -37.24
N ILE A 36 -42.15 -0.13 -36.28
CA ILE A 36 -43.59 -0.46 -36.10
C ILE A 36 -43.89 -0.48 -34.57
N PRO A 37 -45.15 -0.66 -34.12
CA PRO A 37 -46.12 0.31 -33.59
C PRO A 37 -46.03 0.57 -32.06
N HIS A 38 -46.52 1.74 -31.62
CA HIS A 38 -46.33 2.29 -30.27
C HIS A 38 -47.24 1.69 -29.19
N THR A 39 -46.82 0.57 -28.59
CA THR A 39 -46.97 0.36 -27.14
C THR A 39 -46.09 1.41 -26.45
N PRO A 40 -46.47 2.09 -25.35
CA PRO A 40 -45.49 2.87 -24.60
C PRO A 40 -44.38 1.93 -24.17
N LEU A 41 -43.21 2.09 -24.79
CA LEU A 41 -42.03 1.27 -24.55
C LEU A 41 -41.64 1.47 -23.09
N THR A 42 -41.98 0.50 -22.24
CA THR A 42 -41.48 0.43 -20.89
C THR A 42 -40.07 -0.13 -20.94
N PHE A 43 -39.22 0.31 -20.01
CA PHE A 43 -37.81 -0.08 -19.97
C PHE A 43 -37.59 -1.61 -20.15
N PRO A 44 -38.36 -2.52 -19.51
CA PRO A 44 -38.19 -3.97 -19.69
C PRO A 44 -38.52 -4.52 -21.09
N LEU A 45 -39.25 -3.78 -21.93
CA LEU A 45 -39.58 -4.16 -23.30
C LEU A 45 -38.49 -3.76 -24.31
N LEU A 46 -37.46 -3.03 -23.88
CA LEU A 46 -36.31 -2.70 -24.70
C LEU A 46 -35.41 -3.94 -24.89
N PRO A 47 -34.77 -4.11 -26.07
CA PRO A 47 -33.72 -5.10 -26.26
C PRO A 47 -32.66 -4.99 -25.16
N THR A 48 -32.12 -6.13 -24.72
CA THR A 48 -31.15 -6.21 -23.61
C THR A 48 -29.93 -5.33 -23.87
N GLU A 49 -29.48 -5.22 -25.12
CA GLU A 49 -28.35 -4.38 -25.52
C GLU A 49 -28.62 -2.90 -25.24
N ILE A 50 -29.84 -2.43 -25.50
CA ILE A 50 -30.25 -1.04 -25.27
C ILE A 50 -30.43 -0.79 -23.77
N ARG A 51 -31.00 -1.75 -23.03
CA ARG A 51 -31.10 -1.65 -21.56
C ARG A 51 -29.74 -1.55 -20.91
N VAL A 52 -28.80 -2.42 -21.30
CA VAL A 52 -27.42 -2.41 -20.79
C VAL A 52 -26.71 -1.09 -21.13
N GLN A 53 -26.87 -0.56 -22.35
CA GLN A 53 -26.29 0.74 -22.71
C GLN A 53 -26.85 1.88 -21.84
N ILE A 54 -28.17 1.91 -21.61
CA ILE A 54 -28.80 2.94 -20.76
C ILE A 54 -28.32 2.82 -19.32
N ILE A 55 -28.28 1.61 -18.76
CA ILE A 55 -27.78 1.39 -17.39
C ILE A 55 -26.30 1.78 -17.30
N THR A 56 -25.50 1.42 -18.30
CA THR A 56 -24.07 1.77 -18.39
C THR A 56 -23.87 3.28 -18.37
N GLU A 57 -24.62 4.03 -19.18
CA GLU A 57 -24.52 5.50 -19.20
C GLU A 57 -25.03 6.14 -17.93
N ALA A 58 -26.16 5.67 -17.39
CA ALA A 58 -26.66 6.15 -16.13
C ALA A 58 -25.67 5.91 -14.98
N ALA A 59 -24.90 4.80 -15.05
CA ALA A 59 -23.91 4.42 -14.05
C ALA A 59 -22.55 5.11 -14.20
N GLN A 60 -22.31 5.93 -15.24
CA GLN A 60 -21.03 6.61 -15.44
C GLN A 60 -20.74 7.64 -14.35
N HIS A 61 -21.78 8.28 -13.80
CA HIS A 61 -21.63 9.37 -12.84
C HIS A 61 -21.97 8.91 -11.41
N SER A 62 -21.09 9.25 -10.46
CA SER A 62 -21.38 9.12 -9.04
C SER A 62 -22.18 10.34 -8.53
N PRO A 63 -23.08 10.19 -7.52
CA PRO A 63 -23.40 8.96 -6.79
C PRO A 63 -24.47 8.09 -7.49
N ARG A 64 -24.11 6.85 -7.83
CA ARG A 64 -24.96 5.92 -8.59
C ARG A 64 -25.82 4.97 -7.75
N GLY A 65 -25.63 4.95 -6.42
CA GLY A 65 -26.30 4.00 -5.53
C GLY A 65 -27.83 4.04 -5.54
N HIS A 66 -28.42 5.20 -5.83
CA HIS A 66 -29.88 5.33 -5.96
C HIS A 66 -30.45 4.56 -7.17
N LEU A 67 -29.64 4.32 -8.20
CA LEU A 67 -30.02 3.57 -9.39
C LEU A 67 -30.22 2.07 -9.10
N ALA A 68 -29.61 1.54 -8.03
CA ALA A 68 -29.79 0.15 -7.62
C ALA A 68 -31.22 -0.15 -7.12
N ALA A 69 -32.02 0.86 -6.79
CA ALA A 69 -33.40 0.68 -6.32
C ALA A 69 -34.44 0.55 -7.45
N VAL A 70 -34.04 0.67 -8.72
CA VAL A 70 -34.96 0.76 -9.87
C VAL A 70 -35.56 -0.61 -10.24
N SER A 71 -34.74 -1.64 -10.31
CA SER A 71 -35.13 -3.03 -10.61
C SER A 71 -33.97 -3.98 -10.30
N GLU A 72 -34.20 -5.29 -10.29
CA GLU A 72 -33.15 -6.29 -10.04
C GLU A 72 -32.02 -6.23 -11.09
N GLU A 73 -32.34 -5.95 -12.36
CA GLU A 73 -31.35 -5.79 -13.44
C GLU A 73 -30.44 -4.58 -13.18
N TRP A 74 -31.02 -3.46 -12.76
CA TRP A 74 -30.27 -2.26 -12.39
C TRP A 74 -29.48 -2.50 -11.10
N GLN A 75 -30.07 -3.17 -10.11
CA GLN A 75 -29.40 -3.50 -8.86
C GLN A 75 -28.13 -4.29 -9.11
N LEU A 76 -28.20 -5.39 -9.86
CA LEU A 76 -27.03 -6.24 -10.13
C LEU A 76 -25.91 -5.46 -10.83
N PHE A 77 -26.24 -4.69 -11.87
CA PHE A 77 -25.25 -3.92 -12.61
C PHE A 77 -24.65 -2.78 -11.77
N ILE A 78 -25.49 -2.03 -11.05
CA ILE A 78 -25.08 -0.87 -10.26
C ILE A 78 -24.30 -1.32 -9.03
N GLU A 79 -24.72 -2.37 -8.33
CA GLU A 79 -23.99 -2.93 -7.19
C GLU A 79 -22.62 -3.47 -7.62
N GLU A 80 -22.53 -4.18 -8.75
CA GLU A 80 -21.24 -4.62 -9.30
C GLU A 80 -20.29 -3.44 -9.50
N LYS A 81 -20.75 -2.37 -10.15
CA LYS A 81 -19.98 -1.13 -10.38
C LYS A 81 -19.68 -0.34 -9.11
N THR A 82 -20.60 -0.33 -8.15
CA THR A 82 -20.46 0.42 -6.89
C THR A 82 -19.52 -0.30 -5.93
N PHE A 83 -19.54 -1.64 -5.90
CA PHE A 83 -18.67 -2.44 -5.06
C PHE A 83 -17.35 -2.84 -5.74
N GLU A 84 -17.17 -2.51 -7.02
CA GLU A 84 -15.87 -2.51 -7.71
C GLU A 84 -14.87 -1.61 -6.96
N SER A 85 -15.33 -0.44 -6.50
CA SER A 85 -14.59 0.47 -5.63
C SER A 85 -15.54 1.28 -4.75
N LEU A 86 -15.50 1.01 -3.45
CA LEU A 86 -16.25 1.76 -2.45
C LEU A 86 -15.29 2.65 -1.66
N VAL A 87 -15.33 3.95 -1.94
CA VAL A 87 -14.66 4.96 -1.12
C VAL A 87 -15.64 5.44 -0.07
N VAL A 88 -15.24 5.36 1.19
CA VAL A 88 -15.97 5.98 2.30
C VAL A 88 -15.08 7.07 2.87
N ASP A 89 -15.33 8.29 2.42
CA ASP A 89 -14.57 9.50 2.75
C ASP A 89 -15.23 10.33 3.88
N ASP A 90 -16.49 10.06 4.18
CA ASP A 90 -17.26 10.72 5.24
C ASP A 90 -18.04 9.70 6.09
N ILE A 91 -17.91 9.82 7.41
CA ILE A 91 -18.64 8.99 8.38
C ILE A 91 -20.16 9.23 8.29
N ASP A 92 -20.59 10.43 7.87
CA ASP A 92 -22.01 10.78 7.72
C ASP A 92 -22.68 10.02 6.57
N GLN A 93 -21.91 9.48 5.62
CA GLN A 93 -22.42 8.59 4.58
C GLN A 93 -22.73 7.18 5.13
N LEU A 94 -22.22 6.84 6.31
CA LEU A 94 -22.48 5.58 6.98
C LEU A 94 -23.49 5.77 8.12
N LYS A 95 -24.77 5.93 7.79
CA LYS A 95 -25.87 6.10 8.77
C LYS A 95 -25.92 5.03 9.89
N PHE A 96 -25.28 3.87 9.71
CA PHE A 96 -25.17 2.85 10.76
C PHE A 96 -24.12 3.19 11.85
N LEU A 97 -23.31 4.23 11.66
CA LEU A 97 -22.35 4.78 12.62
C LEU A 97 -22.92 5.93 13.45
N ASP A 98 -24.22 6.22 13.36
CA ASP A 98 -24.89 7.27 14.14
C ASP A 98 -24.64 7.15 15.66
N ASN A 99 -24.39 5.94 16.16
CA ASN A 99 -24.07 5.65 17.57
C ASN A 99 -22.64 6.06 17.99
N CYS A 100 -21.81 6.52 17.07
CA CYS A 100 -20.42 6.92 17.32
C CYS A 100 -20.26 8.45 17.39
N ARG A 101 -21.36 9.20 17.21
CA ARG A 101 -21.41 10.67 17.25
C ARG A 101 -21.43 11.21 18.69
N ASP A 102 -20.33 11.08 19.40
CA ASP A 102 -20.04 12.00 20.50
C ASP A 102 -19.15 13.13 19.96
N TYR A 103 -19.73 14.33 19.85
CA TYR A 103 -19.15 15.57 19.31
C TYR A 103 -17.89 16.08 20.05
N HIS A 104 -17.35 15.30 20.98
CA HIS A 104 -16.18 15.61 21.79
C HIS A 104 -15.08 14.54 21.73
N SER A 105 -15.23 13.50 20.89
CA SER A 105 -14.28 12.38 20.86
C SER A 105 -13.09 12.65 19.92
N PRO A 106 -11.83 12.34 20.33
CA PRO A 106 -10.65 12.51 19.49
C PRO A 106 -10.76 11.67 18.20
N SER A 107 -10.19 12.16 17.10
CA SER A 107 -10.18 11.53 15.76
C SER A 107 -9.87 10.02 15.77
N VAL A 108 -9.05 9.58 16.72
CA VAL A 108 -8.67 8.19 16.99
C VAL A 108 -9.87 7.29 17.37
N TRP A 109 -10.80 7.79 18.17
CA TRP A 109 -12.00 7.05 18.58
C TRP A 109 -12.96 6.86 17.39
N THR A 110 -13.18 7.93 16.63
CA THR A 110 -14.00 7.91 15.41
C THR A 110 -13.48 6.86 14.43
N PHE A 111 -12.17 6.85 14.19
CA PHE A 111 -11.51 5.85 13.34
C PHE A 111 -11.67 4.42 13.89
N SER A 112 -11.54 4.23 15.21
CA SER A 112 -11.75 2.93 15.87
C SER A 112 -13.17 2.40 15.69
N CYS A 113 -14.17 3.27 15.89
CA CYS A 113 -15.57 2.94 15.71
C CYS A 113 -15.88 2.55 14.26
N PHE A 114 -15.36 3.33 13.31
CA PHE A 114 -15.48 3.04 11.88
C PHE A 114 -14.95 1.65 11.53
N LEU A 115 -13.70 1.35 11.90
CA LEU A 115 -13.09 0.05 11.62
C LEU A 115 -13.87 -1.10 12.28
N THR A 116 -14.30 -0.92 13.52
CA THR A 116 -15.09 -1.94 14.24
C THR A 116 -16.40 -2.25 13.52
N ALA A 117 -17.13 -1.23 13.08
CA ALA A 117 -18.38 -1.41 12.35
C ALA A 117 -18.16 -2.03 10.96
N LEU A 118 -17.15 -1.56 10.22
CA LEU A 118 -16.79 -2.11 8.91
C LEU A 118 -16.50 -3.60 9.02
N PHE A 119 -15.67 -4.01 9.99
CA PHE A 119 -15.32 -5.41 10.22
C PHE A 119 -16.53 -6.22 10.70
N GLY A 120 -17.44 -5.61 11.49
CA GLY A 120 -18.70 -6.25 11.88
C GLY A 120 -19.62 -6.57 10.70
N HIS A 121 -19.64 -5.73 9.67
CA HIS A 121 -20.41 -5.98 8.44
C HIS A 121 -19.71 -6.99 7.52
N LEU A 122 -18.43 -6.75 7.21
CA LEU A 122 -17.65 -7.63 6.34
C LEU A 122 -17.43 -9.02 6.93
N GLY A 123 -17.45 -9.15 8.26
CA GLY A 123 -17.36 -10.43 8.96
C GLY A 123 -18.52 -11.38 8.67
N ARG A 124 -19.67 -10.85 8.18
CA ARG A 124 -20.82 -11.65 7.75
C ARG A 124 -20.67 -12.19 6.32
N TRP A 125 -19.71 -11.67 5.57
CA TRP A 125 -19.53 -12.05 4.17
C TRP A 125 -18.75 -13.37 4.09
N THR A 126 -19.25 -14.30 3.27
CA THR A 126 -18.65 -15.64 3.13
C THR A 126 -17.80 -15.81 1.87
N LYS A 127 -17.95 -14.89 0.92
CA LYS A 127 -17.24 -14.87 -0.36
C LYS A 127 -16.81 -13.45 -0.69
N GLY A 128 -15.62 -13.33 -1.27
CA GLY A 128 -15.05 -12.07 -1.69
C GLY A 128 -13.53 -12.17 -1.76
N ASP A 129 -12.96 -11.30 -2.58
CA ASP A 129 -11.53 -11.12 -2.73
C ASP A 129 -11.25 -9.61 -2.74
N LEU A 130 -11.36 -9.01 -1.56
CA LEU A 130 -11.32 -7.57 -1.37
C LEU A 130 -9.91 -7.09 -1.03
N THR A 131 -9.63 -5.85 -1.43
CA THR A 131 -8.52 -5.05 -0.91
C THR A 131 -9.07 -4.12 0.17
N LEU A 132 -8.48 -4.17 1.37
CA LEU A 132 -8.67 -3.16 2.39
C LEU A 132 -7.53 -2.15 2.28
N GLU A 133 -7.84 -0.93 1.89
CA GLU A 133 -6.93 0.20 1.97
C GLU A 133 -7.28 1.05 3.17
N ILE A 134 -6.29 1.35 4.02
CA ILE A 134 -6.47 2.18 5.21
C ILE A 134 -5.67 3.47 5.00
N ASN A 135 -6.36 4.60 5.11
CA ASN A 135 -5.76 5.91 5.04
C ASN A 135 -6.36 6.82 6.12
N ALA A 136 -5.53 7.67 6.73
CA ALA A 136 -5.91 8.63 7.75
C ALA A 136 -5.04 9.89 7.61
N TYR A 137 -5.63 10.96 7.10
CA TYR A 137 -4.97 12.26 6.91
C TYR A 137 -6.01 13.38 6.97
N SER A 138 -5.57 14.60 7.31
CA SER A 138 -6.44 15.77 7.23
C SER A 138 -6.23 16.51 5.91
N PRO A 139 -7.28 16.91 5.19
CA PRO A 139 -7.14 17.82 4.03
C PRO A 139 -6.50 19.17 4.40
N SER A 140 -6.47 19.54 5.68
CA SER A 140 -5.75 20.73 6.15
C SER A 140 -4.22 20.55 6.07
N ASP A 141 -3.73 19.33 6.16
CA ASP A 141 -2.30 19.03 6.23
C ASP A 141 -1.57 19.44 4.93
N SER A 142 -2.19 19.23 3.76
CA SER A 142 -1.64 19.69 2.47
C SER A 142 -1.71 21.21 2.29
N ARG A 143 -2.61 21.90 3.03
CA ARG A 143 -2.74 23.36 2.98
C ARG A 143 -1.76 24.09 3.89
N HIS A 144 -1.38 23.47 5.00
CA HIS A 144 -0.63 24.14 6.07
C HIS A 144 0.78 23.57 6.30
N PHE A 145 1.01 22.27 6.10
CA PHE A 145 2.24 21.62 6.55
C PHE A 145 3.02 20.92 5.43
N PHE A 146 2.33 20.43 4.39
CA PHE A 146 2.94 19.63 3.33
C PHE A 146 2.83 20.23 1.93
N LYS A 147 2.72 21.55 1.83
CA LYS A 147 2.82 22.19 0.50
C LYS A 147 4.14 21.79 -0.13
N SER A 148 4.08 21.29 -1.37
CA SER A 148 5.16 20.69 -2.16
C SER A 148 5.72 19.32 -1.72
N TYR A 149 5.13 18.66 -0.73
CA TYR A 149 5.47 17.26 -0.44
C TYR A 149 4.39 16.33 -0.95
N TYR A 150 4.63 15.79 -2.14
CA TYR A 150 3.71 14.91 -2.83
C TYR A 150 3.88 13.46 -2.34
N VAL A 151 2.87 12.95 -1.63
CA VAL A 151 2.80 11.56 -1.18
C VAL A 151 1.74 10.76 -1.94
N GLY A 152 1.00 11.41 -2.85
CA GLY A 152 0.00 10.81 -3.73
C GLY A 152 -1.42 10.85 -3.18
N ASP A 153 -1.78 11.90 -2.43
CA ASP A 153 -3.16 12.19 -2.02
C ASP A 153 -3.95 12.75 -3.22
N PRO A 154 -5.18 12.29 -3.52
CA PRO A 154 -5.99 12.81 -4.63
C PRO A 154 -6.23 14.33 -4.61
N ALA A 155 -6.13 14.96 -3.43
CA ALA A 155 -6.21 16.40 -3.27
C ALA A 155 -4.86 17.14 -3.46
N GLU A 156 -3.76 16.40 -3.63
CA GLU A 156 -2.46 16.95 -4.01
C GLU A 156 -2.42 17.13 -5.54
N ASP A 157 -2.09 18.34 -5.97
CA ASP A 157 -1.96 18.66 -7.39
C ASP A 157 -0.48 18.53 -7.79
N GLU A 158 -0.18 17.57 -8.67
CA GLU A 158 1.17 17.27 -9.19
C GLU A 158 1.79 18.51 -9.89
N ALA A 159 0.97 19.47 -10.31
CA ALA A 159 1.40 20.66 -11.04
C ALA A 159 2.00 21.77 -10.16
N PHE A 160 1.99 21.64 -8.84
CA PHE A 160 2.67 22.60 -7.98
C PHE A 160 4.18 22.39 -8.08
N GLY A 161 4.77 23.15 -9.01
CA GLY A 161 6.19 23.32 -9.15
C GLY A 161 6.86 23.75 -7.85
N ASP A 162 8.18 23.83 -7.94
CA ASP A 162 9.12 24.23 -6.88
C ASP A 162 8.48 25.14 -5.80
N PRO A 163 8.44 24.72 -4.51
CA PRO A 163 7.87 25.50 -3.40
C PRO A 163 8.45 26.92 -3.29
N ARG A 164 9.60 27.19 -3.91
CA ARG A 164 10.21 28.52 -4.02
C ARG A 164 9.45 29.49 -4.95
N THR A 165 8.45 29.02 -5.67
CA THR A 165 7.71 29.80 -6.69
C THR A 165 6.34 30.29 -6.23
N PHE A 166 5.90 29.92 -5.02
CA PHE A 166 4.58 30.24 -4.50
C PHE A 166 4.66 31.10 -3.24
N ASP A 167 3.98 32.25 -3.29
CA ASP A 167 3.82 33.16 -2.15
C ASP A 167 2.41 32.97 -1.56
N ASP A 168 2.35 32.43 -0.35
CA ASP A 168 1.12 32.31 0.45
C ASP A 168 1.38 32.81 1.86
N GLU A 169 1.49 34.13 1.96
CA GLU A 169 1.65 34.88 3.21
C GLU A 169 0.61 34.51 4.28
N ARG A 170 -0.62 34.13 3.88
CA ARG A 170 -1.70 33.77 4.83
C ARG A 170 -1.39 32.52 5.62
N HIS A 171 -0.68 31.58 4.99
CA HIS A 171 -0.22 30.35 5.61
C HIS A 171 1.28 30.39 5.89
N GLY A 172 1.91 31.55 5.72
CA GLY A 172 3.30 31.83 6.03
C GLY A 172 4.33 31.24 5.06
N PHE A 173 3.94 30.86 3.84
CA PHE A 173 4.86 30.45 2.80
C PHE A 173 5.34 31.70 2.04
N SER A 174 6.65 31.97 2.03
CA SER A 174 7.22 33.10 1.30
C SER A 174 8.33 32.66 0.32
N PRO A 175 8.61 33.44 -0.74
CA PRO A 175 9.70 33.15 -1.69
C PRO A 175 11.09 33.04 -1.04
N ASP A 176 11.25 33.67 0.13
CA ASP A 176 12.53 33.83 0.83
C ASP A 176 12.79 32.74 1.88
N GLY A 177 11.83 31.83 2.11
CA GLY A 177 11.98 30.78 3.11
C GLY A 177 10.89 29.72 2.99
N GLN A 178 11.29 28.49 2.68
CA GLN A 178 10.46 27.33 2.97
C GLN A 178 10.05 27.39 4.44
N GLN A 179 8.75 27.44 4.73
CA GLN A 179 8.31 27.07 6.07
C GLN A 179 8.59 25.57 6.23
N VAL A 180 9.73 25.26 6.83
CA VAL A 180 9.95 23.99 7.50
C VAL A 180 8.84 23.91 8.55
N PRO A 181 7.98 22.86 8.56
CA PRO A 181 6.95 22.76 9.59
C PRO A 181 7.63 22.84 10.95
N LEU A 182 7.06 23.58 11.92
CA LEU A 182 7.67 23.66 13.24
C LEU A 182 7.82 22.24 13.79
N ALA A 183 8.87 21.98 14.57
CA ALA A 183 9.14 20.64 15.11
C ALA A 183 7.96 20.01 15.90
N ARG A 184 6.98 20.81 16.33
CA ARG A 184 5.72 20.35 16.94
C ARG A 184 4.71 19.83 15.90
N ASP A 185 4.65 20.47 14.74
CA ASP A 185 3.68 20.17 13.67
C ASP A 185 4.12 18.94 12.88
N THR A 186 5.44 18.74 12.71
CA THR A 186 5.98 17.46 12.22
C THR A 186 5.65 16.33 13.17
N ARG A 187 5.86 16.50 14.49
CA ARG A 187 5.55 15.44 15.48
C ARG A 187 4.12 14.95 15.41
N GLU A 188 3.11 15.79 15.18
CA GLU A 188 1.71 15.33 15.08
C GLU A 188 1.47 14.42 13.87
N VAL A 189 2.26 14.57 12.80
CA VAL A 189 2.18 13.72 11.60
C VAL A 189 2.94 12.43 11.77
N TYR A 190 4.05 12.47 12.50
CA TYR A 190 4.83 11.29 12.86
C TYR A 190 4.35 10.59 14.14
N ASP A 191 3.33 11.13 14.81
CA ASP A 191 2.82 10.54 16.05
C ASP A 191 2.13 9.21 15.75
N MET A 192 2.35 8.25 16.64
CA MET A 192 1.79 6.92 16.46
C MET A 192 0.29 6.95 16.71
N MET A 193 -0.47 6.46 15.74
CA MET A 193 -1.88 6.18 15.95
C MET A 193 -2.03 4.82 16.63
N GLY A 194 -2.31 4.85 17.94
CA GLY A 194 -2.66 3.67 18.72
C GLY A 194 -4.16 3.55 18.90
N LEU A 195 -4.76 2.45 18.45
CA LEU A 195 -6.16 2.11 18.76
C LEU A 195 -6.20 1.04 19.86
N SER A 196 -5.68 1.38 21.04
CA SER A 196 -5.71 0.47 22.17
C SER A 196 -7.18 0.11 22.49
N MET A 197 -7.43 -1.17 22.76
CA MET A 197 -8.76 -1.75 23.03
C MET A 197 -9.68 -2.00 21.81
N LEU A 198 -9.18 -1.92 20.58
CA LEU A 198 -9.95 -2.32 19.39
C LEU A 198 -10.23 -3.84 19.40
N SER A 199 -11.50 -4.22 19.20
CA SER A 199 -11.93 -5.62 18.99
C SER A 199 -12.55 -5.75 17.61
N LEU A 200 -11.81 -6.37 16.69
CA LEU A 200 -12.24 -6.55 15.29
C LEU A 200 -12.79 -7.95 15.06
N HIS A 201 -13.93 -8.03 14.36
CA HIS A 201 -14.48 -9.30 13.89
C HIS A 201 -13.56 -9.91 12.84
N GLN A 202 -13.48 -11.24 12.76
CA GLN A 202 -12.70 -11.87 11.69
C GLN A 202 -13.38 -11.66 10.32
N VAL A 203 -12.60 -11.20 9.33
CA VAL A 203 -13.07 -10.95 7.97
C VAL A 203 -12.28 -11.85 7.00
N ARG A 204 -12.97 -12.81 6.38
CA ARG A 204 -12.35 -13.80 5.49
C ARG A 204 -12.30 -13.37 4.02
N VAL A 205 -13.04 -12.32 3.67
CA VAL A 205 -13.20 -11.83 2.30
C VAL A 205 -12.10 -10.86 1.88
N ILE A 206 -11.36 -10.28 2.83
CA ILE A 206 -10.21 -9.42 2.56
C ILE A 206 -8.98 -10.28 2.30
N LYS A 207 -8.33 -10.07 1.14
CA LYS A 207 -7.12 -10.79 0.70
C LYS A 207 -5.91 -9.90 0.55
N ARG A 208 -6.12 -8.58 0.43
CA ARG A 208 -5.06 -7.58 0.28
C ARG A 208 -5.24 -6.50 1.34
N LEU A 209 -4.16 -6.14 2.02
CA LEU A 209 -4.09 -5.00 2.93
C LEU A 209 -3.10 -4.00 2.35
N LEU A 210 -3.53 -2.75 2.27
CA LEU A 210 -2.77 -1.65 1.74
C LEU A 210 -2.80 -0.50 2.75
N ILE A 211 -1.62 -0.12 3.24
CA ILE A 211 -1.43 1.06 4.09
C ILE A 211 -0.24 1.79 3.47
N ARG A 212 -0.52 2.82 2.69
CA ARG A 212 0.51 3.56 1.96
C ARG A 212 0.96 4.79 2.76
N ARG A 213 2.04 5.43 2.32
CA ARG A 213 2.56 6.66 2.93
C ARG A 213 1.57 7.82 2.92
N GLN A 214 0.58 7.81 2.02
CA GLN A 214 -0.57 8.72 2.07
C GLN A 214 -1.27 8.69 3.43
N CYS A 215 -1.26 7.53 4.10
CA CYS A 215 -1.57 7.42 5.52
C CYS A 215 -0.44 8.10 6.28
N ARG A 216 -0.59 9.41 6.50
CA ARG A 216 0.35 10.30 7.21
C ARG A 216 0.40 10.02 8.72
N ARG A 217 0.30 8.74 9.09
CA ARG A 217 0.26 8.22 10.46
C ARG A 217 0.90 6.85 10.48
N GLN A 218 1.85 6.66 11.40
CA GLN A 218 2.40 5.35 11.70
C GLN A 218 1.53 4.66 12.73
N PHE A 219 1.27 3.36 12.56
CA PHE A 219 0.46 2.61 13.51
C PHE A 219 1.32 1.91 14.57
N THR A 220 0.75 1.78 15.77
CA THR A 220 1.36 0.94 16.81
C THR A 220 1.37 -0.53 16.40
N THR A 221 2.36 -1.28 16.88
CA THR A 221 2.49 -2.71 16.60
C THR A 221 1.34 -3.54 17.20
N ASP A 222 0.75 -3.11 18.33
CA ASP A 222 -0.46 -3.74 18.91
C ASP A 222 -1.67 -3.57 17.98
N PHE A 223 -1.87 -2.40 17.36
CA PHE A 223 -2.93 -2.22 16.39
C PHE A 223 -2.72 -3.11 15.16
N LEU A 224 -1.51 -3.12 14.58
CA LEU A 224 -1.19 -3.96 13.43
C LEU A 224 -1.40 -5.45 13.75
N PHE A 225 -1.00 -5.90 14.95
CA PHE A 225 -1.25 -7.26 15.41
C PHE A 225 -2.74 -7.61 15.41
N ARG A 226 -3.59 -6.75 16.01
CA ARG A 226 -5.05 -6.97 16.05
C ARG A 226 -5.67 -6.96 14.66
N LEU A 227 -5.24 -6.03 13.81
CA LEU A 227 -5.67 -5.93 12.43
C LEU A 227 -5.34 -7.21 11.66
N LEU A 228 -4.09 -7.68 11.68
CA LEU A 228 -3.69 -8.90 10.97
C LEU A 228 -4.40 -10.14 11.52
N ALA A 229 -4.59 -10.24 12.85
CA ALA A 229 -5.33 -11.34 13.47
C ALA A 229 -6.82 -11.39 13.03
N SER A 230 -7.40 -10.24 12.69
CA SER A 230 -8.76 -10.13 12.17
C SER A 230 -8.88 -10.41 10.66
N LEU A 231 -7.76 -10.60 9.95
CA LEU A 231 -7.70 -10.85 8.50
C LEU A 231 -7.12 -12.23 8.18
N PRO A 232 -7.76 -13.34 8.61
CA PRO A 232 -7.18 -14.68 8.55
C PRO A 232 -6.94 -15.22 7.12
N ALA A 233 -7.53 -14.60 6.11
CA ALA A 233 -7.42 -15.03 4.72
C ALA A 233 -6.54 -14.12 3.85
N LEU A 234 -5.78 -13.22 4.49
CA LEU A 234 -4.90 -12.27 3.83
C LEU A 234 -3.78 -12.99 3.07
N LYS A 235 -3.48 -12.51 1.87
CA LYS A 235 -2.46 -13.04 0.96
C LYS A 235 -1.40 -12.01 0.60
N HIS A 236 -1.74 -10.72 0.63
CA HIS A 236 -0.82 -9.65 0.27
C HIS A 236 -0.89 -8.51 1.28
N ILE A 237 0.27 -8.06 1.73
CA ILE A 237 0.44 -6.87 2.56
C ILE A 237 1.34 -5.91 1.81
N HIS A 238 0.89 -4.67 1.71
CA HIS A 238 1.72 -3.53 1.33
C HIS A 238 1.60 -2.50 2.44
N TYR A 239 2.70 -2.28 3.15
CA TYR A 239 2.77 -1.34 4.25
C TYR A 239 3.93 -0.37 4.04
N GLU A 240 3.63 0.92 4.04
CA GLU A 240 4.60 1.99 3.92
C GLU A 240 4.62 2.84 5.20
N PRO A 241 5.27 2.38 6.28
CA PRO A 241 5.37 3.15 7.51
C PRO A 241 6.26 4.38 7.33
N TRP A 242 5.94 5.43 8.09
CA TRP A 242 6.87 6.53 8.32
C TRP A 242 7.95 6.10 9.31
N ARG A 243 9.18 6.60 9.14
CA ARG A 243 10.22 6.54 10.18
C ARG A 243 9.96 7.62 11.23
N MET A 244 9.96 7.26 12.51
CA MET A 244 9.81 8.25 13.59
C MET A 244 11.03 9.16 13.71
N ILE A 245 10.78 10.38 14.18
CA ILE A 245 11.82 11.36 14.56
C ILE A 245 12.60 10.87 15.79
N ASP A 246 11.88 10.25 16.73
CA ASP A 246 12.47 9.68 17.93
C ASP A 246 13.16 8.36 17.56
N GLU A 247 14.42 8.47 17.15
CA GLU A 247 15.26 7.31 16.77
C GLU A 247 15.47 6.35 17.93
N GLU A 248 15.60 6.86 19.16
CA GLU A 248 15.76 6.01 20.35
C GLU A 248 14.52 5.14 20.55
N PHE A 249 13.32 5.71 20.40
CA PHE A 249 12.08 4.94 20.46
C PHE A 249 11.92 4.02 19.23
N GLN A 250 12.22 4.48 18.02
CA GLN A 250 12.14 3.69 16.79
C GLN A 250 13.02 2.43 16.93
N ASP A 251 14.28 2.59 17.31
CA ASP A 251 15.27 1.51 17.40
C ASP A 251 15.09 0.66 18.66
N GLY A 252 14.75 1.28 19.79
CA GLY A 252 14.63 0.61 21.09
C GLY A 252 13.29 -0.06 21.34
N GLN A 253 12.21 0.37 20.68
CA GLN A 253 10.84 -0.10 20.97
C GLN A 253 10.12 -0.57 19.71
N TRP A 254 10.04 0.28 18.68
CA TRP A 254 9.19 -0.01 17.53
C TRP A 254 9.74 -1.15 16.66
N TYR A 255 11.02 -1.11 16.25
CA TYR A 255 11.63 -2.18 15.46
C TYR A 255 11.63 -3.54 16.18
N PRO A 256 12.00 -3.65 17.47
CA PRO A 256 11.87 -4.92 18.20
C PRO A 256 10.45 -5.47 18.20
N ALA A 257 9.45 -4.62 18.49
CA ALA A 257 8.05 -5.05 18.51
C ALA A 257 7.53 -5.42 17.11
N PHE A 258 7.94 -4.68 16.07
CA PHE A 258 7.59 -4.99 14.69
C PHE A 258 8.29 -6.27 14.21
N GLY A 259 9.52 -6.52 14.64
CA GLY A 259 10.24 -7.78 14.44
C GLY A 259 9.47 -8.98 14.98
N ILE A 260 8.89 -8.87 16.18
CA ILE A 260 8.02 -9.91 16.77
C ILE A 260 6.77 -10.11 15.90
N LEU A 261 6.13 -9.02 15.47
CA LEU A 261 4.96 -9.08 14.58
C LEU A 261 5.26 -9.84 13.29
N ILE A 262 6.34 -9.48 12.58
CA ILE A 262 6.65 -10.08 11.27
C ILE A 262 7.12 -11.53 11.39
N SER A 263 7.86 -11.87 12.45
CA SER A 263 8.38 -13.24 12.62
C SER A 263 7.35 -14.23 13.16
N GLY A 264 6.37 -13.76 13.95
CA GLY A 264 5.45 -14.65 14.68
C GLY A 264 3.96 -14.50 14.34
N HIS A 265 3.55 -13.39 13.73
CA HIS A 265 2.14 -13.00 13.68
C HIS A 265 1.62 -12.61 12.29
N LEU A 266 2.42 -12.84 11.23
CA LEU A 266 1.92 -12.72 9.87
C LEU A 266 0.86 -13.81 9.56
N PRO A 267 -0.12 -13.52 8.70
CA PRO A 267 -1.10 -14.51 8.25
C PRO A 267 -0.42 -15.72 7.59
N ARG A 268 -0.86 -16.93 7.96
CA ARG A 268 -0.22 -18.20 7.53
C ARG A 268 -0.15 -18.40 6.02
N ASN A 269 -1.07 -17.82 5.26
CA ASN A 269 -1.17 -17.96 3.81
C ASN A 269 -0.68 -16.70 3.06
N LEU A 270 0.10 -15.86 3.73
CA LEU A 270 0.68 -14.68 3.12
C LEU A 270 1.66 -15.08 2.02
N LYS A 271 1.49 -14.50 0.84
CA LYS A 271 2.31 -14.71 -0.36
C LYS A 271 3.19 -13.52 -0.67
N THR A 272 2.68 -12.31 -0.40
CA THR A 272 3.38 -11.07 -0.72
C THR A 272 3.50 -10.19 0.50
N LEU A 273 4.72 -9.72 0.77
CA LEU A 273 5.00 -8.69 1.76
C LEU A 273 5.83 -7.59 1.10
N ILE A 274 5.27 -6.39 1.07
CA ILE A 274 5.93 -5.17 0.60
C ILE A 274 6.01 -4.21 1.77
N LEU A 275 7.22 -3.86 2.16
CA LEU A 275 7.54 -2.89 3.20
C LEU A 275 8.33 -1.74 2.59
N PHE A 276 7.90 -0.50 2.86
CA PHE A 276 8.63 0.68 2.44
C PHE A 276 8.65 1.69 3.57
N GLU A 277 9.78 1.78 4.29
CA GLU A 277 9.90 2.84 5.29
C GLU A 277 10.19 4.16 4.59
N ASP A 278 9.25 5.11 4.67
CA ASP A 278 9.43 6.45 4.14
C ASP A 278 9.99 7.39 5.21
N PHE A 279 10.78 8.34 4.75
CA PHE A 279 11.39 9.39 5.57
C PHE A 279 11.69 10.58 4.66
N ASN A 280 11.31 11.78 5.10
CA ASN A 280 11.63 12.99 4.35
C ASN A 280 12.60 13.87 5.15
N GLU A 281 13.83 13.95 4.63
CA GLU A 281 14.92 14.79 5.16
C GLU A 281 14.54 16.28 5.23
N LEU A 282 13.65 16.77 4.36
CA LEU A 282 13.23 18.18 4.33
C LEU A 282 12.44 18.61 5.57
N PHE A 283 11.79 17.67 6.26
CA PHE A 283 11.09 17.99 7.50
C PHE A 283 12.03 18.13 8.70
N PHE A 284 13.30 17.76 8.55
CA PHE A 284 14.28 17.70 9.62
C PHE A 284 15.64 18.27 9.19
N PRO A 285 15.71 19.56 8.80
CA PRO A 285 16.95 20.17 8.31
C PRO A 285 18.06 20.20 9.38
N ASP A 286 17.70 20.19 10.66
CA ASP A 286 18.63 20.26 11.80
C ASP A 286 19.09 18.88 12.28
N VAL A 287 18.47 17.80 11.82
CA VAL A 287 18.95 16.44 12.05
C VAL A 287 19.87 16.13 10.88
N PRO A 288 21.21 16.05 11.08
CA PRO A 288 22.13 15.81 9.97
C PRO A 288 21.74 14.48 9.35
N ALA A 289 21.12 14.53 8.15
CA ALA A 289 20.44 13.42 7.46
C ALA A 289 20.96 12.10 7.98
N SER A 290 20.34 11.62 9.08
CA SER A 290 20.93 10.54 9.85
C SER A 290 20.91 9.39 8.88
N THR A 291 22.11 8.95 8.49
CA THR A 291 22.26 8.02 7.38
C THR A 291 21.36 6.86 7.73
N ARG A 292 20.28 6.61 6.98
CA ARG A 292 19.28 5.59 7.33
C ARG A 292 20.06 4.32 7.66
N ILE A 293 20.13 3.95 8.94
CA ILE A 293 20.80 2.73 9.38
C ILE A 293 19.68 1.71 9.49
N PRO A 294 19.61 0.74 8.56
CA PRO A 294 18.60 -0.28 8.65
C PRO A 294 18.81 -1.13 9.90
N ASN A 295 17.73 -1.71 10.41
CA ASN A 295 17.78 -2.45 11.67
C ASN A 295 18.05 -3.95 11.41
N ALA A 296 19.22 -4.43 11.82
CA ALA A 296 19.64 -5.83 11.62
C ALA A 296 18.69 -6.86 12.27
N GLN A 297 18.04 -6.53 13.39
CA GLN A 297 17.07 -7.43 14.02
C GLN A 297 15.80 -7.57 13.14
N THR A 298 15.40 -6.49 12.50
CA THR A 298 14.28 -6.49 11.54
C THR A 298 14.61 -7.32 10.31
N SER A 299 15.86 -7.25 9.81
CA SER A 299 16.34 -8.14 8.73
C SER A 299 16.22 -9.62 9.11
N ARG A 300 16.60 -10.00 10.34
CA ARG A 300 16.48 -11.39 10.84
C ARG A 300 15.03 -11.83 10.96
N ALA A 301 14.16 -10.98 11.48
CA ALA A 301 12.74 -11.30 11.62
C ALA A 301 12.07 -11.45 10.25
N LEU A 302 12.44 -10.61 9.28
CA LEU A 302 11.98 -10.69 7.89
C LEU A 302 12.46 -11.95 7.18
N LEU A 303 13.69 -12.39 7.44
CA LEU A 303 14.23 -13.66 6.92
C LEU A 303 13.32 -14.84 7.29
N HIS A 304 12.91 -14.95 8.56
CA HIS A 304 12.01 -16.04 8.97
C HIS A 304 10.65 -15.95 8.28
N ALA A 305 10.08 -14.74 8.16
CA ALA A 305 8.83 -14.52 7.44
C ALA A 305 8.92 -14.94 5.97
N SER A 306 10.07 -14.70 5.34
CA SER A 306 10.28 -14.89 3.91
C SER A 306 10.25 -16.34 3.44
N LEU A 307 10.40 -17.33 4.33
CA LEU A 307 10.39 -18.76 3.99
C LEU A 307 9.10 -19.21 3.30
N ASN A 308 7.97 -18.57 3.63
CA ASN A 308 6.65 -18.91 3.09
C ASN A 308 6.19 -17.94 1.99
N LEU A 309 6.96 -16.90 1.69
CA LEU A 309 6.57 -15.86 0.73
C LEU A 309 6.94 -16.25 -0.71
N GLU A 310 6.12 -15.75 -1.64
CA GLU A 310 6.40 -15.76 -3.07
C GLU A 310 7.09 -14.44 -3.49
N HIS A 311 6.71 -13.33 -2.85
CA HIS A 311 7.24 -12.00 -3.15
C HIS A 311 7.58 -11.26 -1.86
N LEU A 312 8.83 -10.83 -1.76
CA LEU A 312 9.30 -9.97 -0.68
C LEU A 312 9.94 -8.70 -1.25
N SER A 313 9.48 -7.54 -0.79
CA SER A 313 10.16 -6.27 -0.96
C SER A 313 10.26 -5.58 0.40
N ALA A 314 11.46 -5.13 0.78
CA ALA A 314 11.65 -4.35 1.98
C ALA A 314 12.66 -3.24 1.74
N SER A 315 12.15 -2.00 1.78
CA SER A 315 12.89 -0.80 1.42
C SER A 315 13.17 0.06 2.64
N PHE A 316 14.42 0.50 2.77
CA PHE A 316 14.98 1.37 3.81
C PHE A 316 14.92 0.88 5.27
N MET A 317 14.03 -0.05 5.59
CA MET A 317 13.88 -0.64 6.91
C MET A 317 14.91 -1.73 7.23
N VAL A 318 15.43 -2.40 6.19
CA VAL A 318 16.36 -3.54 6.30
C VAL A 318 17.57 -3.35 5.39
N ASP A 319 18.72 -3.91 5.79
CA ASP A 319 19.90 -4.02 4.92
C ASP A 319 20.01 -5.44 4.37
N ALA A 320 20.28 -5.57 3.07
CA ALA A 320 20.43 -6.85 2.41
C ALA A 320 21.62 -7.65 2.95
N GLN A 321 22.71 -7.00 3.36
CA GLN A 321 23.86 -7.69 3.94
C GLN A 321 23.45 -8.41 5.23
N ASP A 322 22.77 -7.70 6.14
CA ASP A 322 22.26 -8.29 7.40
C ASP A 322 21.29 -9.44 7.13
N PHE A 323 20.44 -9.31 6.09
CA PHE A 323 19.52 -10.37 5.69
C PHE A 323 20.26 -11.61 5.21
N PHE A 324 21.28 -11.46 4.37
CA PHE A 324 22.05 -12.59 3.85
C PHE A 324 22.95 -13.21 4.91
N ASP A 325 23.57 -12.42 5.79
CA ASP A 325 24.36 -12.93 6.92
C ASP A 325 23.48 -13.72 7.90
N ALA A 326 22.28 -13.21 8.19
CA ALA A 326 21.28 -13.93 8.97
C ALA A 326 20.90 -15.27 8.31
N SER A 327 20.75 -15.29 6.98
CA SER A 327 20.40 -16.51 6.25
C SER A 327 21.48 -17.59 6.35
N GLN A 328 22.75 -17.20 6.47
CA GLN A 328 23.89 -18.10 6.62
C GLN A 328 24.14 -18.53 8.07
N THR A 329 23.71 -17.74 9.04
CA THR A 329 23.92 -18.04 10.47
C THR A 329 22.74 -18.76 11.11
N CYS A 330 21.51 -18.38 10.76
CA CYS A 330 20.29 -18.84 11.42
C CYS A 330 19.55 -19.95 10.64
N CYS A 331 19.81 -20.08 9.34
CA CYS A 331 18.98 -20.85 8.42
C CYS A 331 19.80 -21.56 7.33
N GLN A 332 20.94 -22.17 7.70
CA GLN A 332 21.87 -22.78 6.74
C GLN A 332 21.20 -23.81 5.83
N ASP A 333 20.37 -24.68 6.39
CA ASP A 333 19.68 -25.75 5.66
C ASP A 333 18.32 -25.32 5.08
N ALA A 334 17.90 -24.07 5.32
CA ALA A 334 16.61 -23.61 4.85
C ALA A 334 16.61 -23.38 3.34
N LYS A 335 15.48 -23.69 2.71
CA LYS A 335 15.22 -23.43 1.30
C LYS A 335 14.01 -22.52 1.14
N TRP A 336 14.14 -21.55 0.25
CA TRP A 336 13.08 -20.63 -0.14
C TRP A 336 12.33 -21.20 -1.35
N GLU A 337 11.58 -22.27 -1.11
CA GLU A 337 10.92 -23.08 -2.16
C GLU A 337 9.87 -22.31 -2.96
N ASN A 338 9.35 -21.20 -2.43
CA ASN A 338 8.29 -20.41 -3.05
C ASN A 338 8.75 -19.03 -3.50
N LEU A 339 9.91 -18.54 -3.04
CA LEU A 339 10.31 -17.15 -3.28
C LEU A 339 10.67 -16.94 -4.76
N GLU A 340 9.89 -16.11 -5.44
CA GLU A 340 10.06 -15.77 -6.87
C GLU A 340 10.66 -14.37 -7.05
N PHE A 341 10.39 -13.46 -6.12
CA PHE A 341 10.85 -12.06 -6.17
C PHE A 341 11.42 -11.61 -4.82
N LEU A 342 12.61 -11.00 -4.87
CA LEU A 342 13.25 -10.37 -3.72
C LEU A 342 13.74 -8.97 -4.07
N ALA A 343 13.34 -7.95 -3.31
CA ALA A 343 13.91 -6.61 -3.41
C ALA A 343 14.29 -6.09 -2.02
N LEU A 344 15.55 -5.71 -1.83
CA LEU A 344 16.08 -5.26 -0.55
C LEU A 344 16.94 -4.00 -0.73
N THR A 345 16.93 -3.13 0.28
CA THR A 345 17.86 -2.01 0.35
C THR A 345 19.24 -2.47 0.81
N SER A 346 20.32 -1.93 0.25
CA SER A 346 21.66 -2.04 0.86
C SER A 346 22.56 -0.89 0.48
N ARG A 347 23.15 -0.24 1.50
CA ARG A 347 24.09 0.87 1.32
C ARG A 347 25.41 0.48 0.66
N LEU A 348 25.65 -0.82 0.52
CA LEU A 348 26.86 -1.36 -0.13
C LEU A 348 26.72 -1.40 -1.66
N VAL A 349 25.52 -1.17 -2.19
CA VAL A 349 25.30 -1.03 -3.65
C VAL A 349 25.82 0.32 -4.17
N ASP A 350 26.14 1.29 -3.29
CA ASP A 350 26.87 2.49 -3.70
C ASP A 350 28.36 2.15 -3.90
N PRO A 351 28.90 2.25 -5.14
CA PRO A 351 30.24 1.81 -5.47
C PRO A 351 31.37 2.74 -4.96
N ALA A 352 31.05 3.80 -4.20
CA ALA A 352 32.07 4.69 -3.64
C ALA A 352 33.01 3.96 -2.66
N ASP A 353 34.25 3.69 -3.11
CA ASP A 353 35.40 3.14 -2.36
C ASP A 353 35.16 1.84 -1.55
N LYS A 354 34.13 1.05 -1.89
CA LYS A 354 33.66 -0.15 -1.15
C LYS A 354 33.74 -1.44 -1.97
N ASP A 355 34.82 -1.65 -2.72
CA ASP A 355 34.93 -2.79 -3.63
C ASP A 355 34.83 -4.15 -2.90
N LEU A 356 35.41 -4.25 -1.70
CA LEU A 356 35.37 -5.49 -0.92
C LEU A 356 33.98 -5.76 -0.34
N GLU A 357 33.34 -4.74 0.22
CA GLU A 357 32.01 -4.86 0.81
C GLU A 357 30.95 -5.15 -0.24
N LEU A 358 31.02 -4.50 -1.40
CA LEU A 358 30.15 -4.81 -2.54
C LEU A 358 30.36 -6.25 -3.00
N THR A 359 31.62 -6.70 -3.13
CA THR A 359 31.93 -8.08 -3.51
C THR A 359 31.33 -9.08 -2.51
N ASN A 360 31.45 -8.80 -1.20
CA ASN A 360 30.88 -9.65 -0.15
C ASN A 360 29.35 -9.70 -0.17
N LEU A 361 28.70 -8.56 -0.45
CA LEU A 361 27.25 -8.50 -0.62
C LEU A 361 26.80 -9.37 -1.80
N LEU A 362 27.44 -9.21 -2.96
CA LEU A 362 27.09 -9.96 -4.16
C LEU A 362 27.39 -11.46 -4.02
N TYR A 363 28.48 -11.82 -3.34
CA TYR A 363 28.77 -13.21 -2.98
C TYR A 363 27.67 -13.81 -2.12
N SER A 364 27.27 -13.10 -1.05
CA SER A 364 26.22 -13.53 -0.13
C SER A 364 24.85 -13.67 -0.83
N ALA A 365 24.54 -12.75 -1.75
CA ALA A 365 23.36 -12.80 -2.60
C ALA A 365 23.38 -14.02 -3.55
N GLY A 366 24.54 -14.34 -4.12
CA GLY A 366 24.76 -15.54 -4.93
C GLY A 366 24.49 -16.83 -4.14
N ILE A 367 25.07 -16.96 -2.96
CA ILE A 367 24.85 -18.09 -2.05
C ILE A 367 23.37 -18.21 -1.64
N PHE A 368 22.70 -17.08 -1.37
CA PHE A 368 21.26 -17.08 -1.09
C PHE A 368 20.44 -17.59 -2.29
N THR A 369 20.77 -17.13 -3.51
CA THR A 369 20.07 -17.54 -4.75
C THR A 369 20.11 -19.04 -4.97
N LEU A 370 21.22 -19.71 -4.63
CA LEU A 370 21.34 -21.18 -4.72
C LEU A 370 20.35 -21.92 -3.80
N ARG A 371 19.88 -21.27 -2.72
CA ARG A 371 18.90 -21.81 -1.76
C ARG A 371 17.46 -21.35 -2.05
N ALA A 372 17.26 -20.50 -3.05
CA ALA A 372 15.95 -20.00 -3.50
C ALA A 372 15.66 -20.51 -4.93
N PRO A 373 15.30 -21.79 -5.10
CA PRO A 373 15.26 -22.45 -6.41
C PRO A 373 14.20 -21.90 -7.38
N ARG A 374 13.26 -21.08 -6.91
CA ARG A 374 12.25 -20.41 -7.73
C ARG A 374 12.52 -18.92 -7.95
N LEU A 375 13.59 -18.37 -7.41
CA LEU A 375 13.89 -16.95 -7.50
C LEU A 375 14.13 -16.55 -8.96
N ARG A 376 13.26 -15.68 -9.47
CA ARG A 376 13.32 -15.14 -10.84
C ARG A 376 13.95 -13.78 -10.88
N THR A 377 13.71 -12.96 -9.86
CA THR A 377 14.21 -11.59 -9.79
C THR A 377 14.74 -11.29 -8.40
N MET A 378 15.97 -10.76 -8.36
CA MET A 378 16.54 -10.15 -7.16
C MET A 378 16.97 -8.72 -7.49
N ILE A 379 16.56 -7.77 -6.65
CA ILE A 379 16.94 -6.36 -6.75
C ILE A 379 17.59 -5.93 -5.44
N LEU A 380 18.86 -5.52 -5.51
CA LEU A 380 19.54 -4.88 -4.40
C LEU A 380 19.74 -3.43 -4.78
N TRP A 381 19.25 -2.50 -3.97
CA TRP A 381 19.25 -1.11 -4.37
C TRP A 381 19.51 -0.15 -3.21
N TYR A 382 19.93 1.06 -3.56
CA TYR A 382 20.04 2.15 -2.61
C TYR A 382 19.76 3.47 -3.32
N GLY A 383 19.10 4.38 -2.61
CA GLY A 383 18.81 5.73 -3.10
C GLY A 383 18.99 6.74 -1.98
N ASN A 384 19.62 7.86 -2.31
CA ASN A 384 19.75 9.03 -1.45
C ASN A 384 19.57 10.31 -2.30
N LYS A 385 19.78 11.48 -1.71
CA LYS A 385 19.72 12.75 -2.43
C LYS A 385 20.69 12.77 -3.61
N ASN A 386 20.14 12.81 -4.83
CA ASN A 386 20.84 12.87 -6.11
C ASN A 386 21.61 11.62 -6.54
N GLN A 387 21.53 10.51 -5.80
CA GLN A 387 22.19 9.25 -6.19
C GLN A 387 21.26 8.07 -6.01
N ALA A 388 21.34 7.13 -6.95
CA ALA A 388 20.61 5.89 -6.88
C ALA A 388 21.40 4.81 -7.61
N TYR A 389 21.43 3.62 -7.03
CA TYR A 389 22.10 2.45 -7.57
C TYR A 389 21.22 1.21 -7.40
N ALA A 390 21.28 0.31 -8.38
CA ALA A 390 20.55 -0.94 -8.37
C ALA A 390 21.35 -2.04 -9.07
N PHE A 391 21.58 -3.13 -8.34
CA PHE A 391 21.95 -4.43 -8.89
C PHE A 391 20.69 -5.23 -9.15
N ILE A 392 20.57 -5.80 -10.35
CA ILE A 392 19.40 -6.57 -10.76
C ILE A 392 19.87 -7.92 -11.31
N TYR A 393 19.43 -9.00 -10.68
CA TYR A 393 19.52 -10.35 -11.21
C TYR A 393 18.17 -10.76 -11.80
N LYS A 394 18.18 -11.28 -13.02
CA LYS A 394 17.03 -11.90 -13.67
C LYS A 394 17.39 -13.27 -14.20
N ARG A 395 16.71 -14.29 -13.69
CA ARG A 395 16.92 -15.68 -14.08
C ARG A 395 16.48 -15.95 -15.52
N ASP A 396 15.29 -15.49 -15.88
CA ASP A 396 14.65 -15.81 -17.17
C ASP A 396 15.41 -15.15 -18.34
N ASP A 397 15.99 -13.97 -18.11
CA ASP A 397 16.86 -13.26 -19.07
C ASP A 397 18.32 -13.72 -18.96
N THR A 398 18.66 -14.59 -18.01
CA THR A 398 20.04 -14.99 -17.65
C THR A 398 20.98 -13.81 -17.48
N SER A 399 20.47 -12.70 -16.94
CA SER A 399 21.15 -11.42 -16.94
C SER A 399 21.41 -10.91 -15.53
N ILE A 400 22.57 -10.27 -15.37
CA ILE A 400 22.89 -9.41 -14.23
C ILE A 400 23.13 -8.02 -14.79
N THR A 401 22.39 -7.02 -14.29
CA THR A 401 22.56 -5.62 -14.70
C THR A 401 22.83 -4.72 -13.50
N TRP A 402 23.54 -3.64 -13.78
CA TRP A 402 23.80 -2.58 -12.83
C TRP A 402 23.28 -1.27 -13.41
N HIS A 403 22.53 -0.53 -12.61
CA HIS A 403 22.03 0.80 -12.95
C HIS A 403 22.46 1.77 -11.86
N GLY A 404 22.95 2.94 -12.25
CA GLY A 404 23.47 3.92 -11.32
C GLY A 404 23.38 5.34 -11.87
N THR A 405 23.33 6.31 -10.97
CA THR A 405 23.49 7.73 -11.32
C THR A 405 24.92 8.08 -11.77
N ARG A 406 25.88 7.18 -11.54
CA ARG A 406 27.25 7.25 -12.05
C ARG A 406 27.55 5.99 -12.85
N ASP A 407 28.37 6.13 -13.89
CA ASP A 407 28.83 4.99 -14.68
C ASP A 407 29.64 4.03 -13.80
N PHE A 408 29.30 2.74 -13.89
CA PHE A 408 29.95 1.66 -13.16
C PHE A 408 30.10 0.45 -14.08
N ASP A 409 31.35 0.01 -14.29
CA ASP A 409 31.66 -1.13 -15.14
C ASP A 409 31.86 -2.40 -14.30
N MET A 410 30.82 -3.23 -14.25
CA MET A 410 30.86 -4.55 -13.60
C MET A 410 32.00 -5.44 -14.12
N ASN A 411 32.42 -5.30 -15.37
CA ASN A 411 33.46 -6.16 -15.96
C ASN A 411 34.87 -5.86 -15.45
N GLN A 412 35.07 -4.70 -14.83
CA GLN A 412 36.34 -4.32 -14.20
C GLN A 412 36.44 -4.82 -12.75
N GLN A 413 35.33 -5.27 -12.16
CA GLN A 413 35.32 -5.88 -10.82
C GLN A 413 35.74 -7.34 -10.91
N ARG A 414 37.01 -7.59 -10.59
CA ARG A 414 37.54 -8.95 -10.46
C ARG A 414 36.96 -9.61 -9.21
N ILE A 415 35.91 -10.43 -9.36
CA ILE A 415 35.52 -11.41 -8.34
C ILE A 415 36.59 -12.50 -8.33
N THR A 416 37.72 -12.25 -7.66
CA THR A 416 38.88 -13.15 -7.66
C THR A 416 38.80 -14.32 -6.70
N GLN A 417 37.71 -14.47 -5.94
CA GLN A 417 37.50 -15.61 -5.05
C GLN A 417 36.03 -16.06 -5.11
N ILE A 418 35.82 -17.26 -5.66
CA ILE A 418 34.56 -18.03 -5.56
C ILE A 418 34.78 -19.11 -4.51
#